data_AF-A0A3D9HVP3-F1
#
_entry.id   AF-A0A3D9HVP3-F1
#
_cell.length_a   1.000
_cell.length_b   1.000
_cell.length_c   1.000
_cell.angle_alpha   90.00
_cell.angle_beta   90.00
_cell.angle_gamma   90.00
#
_symmetry.space_group_name_H-M   'P 1'
#
loop_
_entity.id
_entity.type
_entity.pdbx_description
1 polymer ?
#
loop_
_entity_poly.entity_id
_entity_poly.type
_entity_poly.pdbx_seq_one_letter_code
_entity_poly.pdbx_strand_id
1 'polypeptide(L)'
;MTNMNIVKPSSHAVRQNLIEPLDLFREDHARHMKICDALVERVEDFASGNEPAMLLSAMSFFRDELPRHIRDEEDSLFPLLERHEDYAPQIRKVIKQLRKEHEFDDDLVSFILSDLEVLARGHSLPNPTRLVINIRAFSEGLRRHSNWEEAVVLPLADQYLSREEKLELQSNMAARRIAPN
;
A
#
# COMPACT_ATOMS: atom_id res chain seq x y z
N MET A 1 -27.27 -27.22 -3.38
CA MET A 1 -27.62 -25.82 -3.05
C MET A 1 -26.57 -25.34 -2.06
N THR A 2 -25.55 -24.66 -2.55
CA THR A 2 -24.37 -24.28 -1.76
C THR A 2 -24.69 -23.03 -0.96
N ASN A 3 -24.53 -23.11 0.36
CA ASN A 3 -24.74 -22.00 1.28
C ASN A 3 -23.66 -20.94 1.04
N MET A 4 -24.03 -19.82 0.42
CA MET A 4 -23.23 -18.59 0.44
C MET A 4 -23.29 -18.01 1.85
N ASN A 5 -22.26 -18.26 2.65
CA ASN A 5 -22.03 -17.53 3.88
C ASN A 5 -21.78 -16.07 3.53
N ILE A 6 -22.81 -15.23 3.66
CA ILE A 6 -22.68 -13.78 3.57
C ILE A 6 -21.97 -13.33 4.85
N VAL A 7 -20.65 -13.18 4.78
CA VAL A 7 -19.85 -12.55 5.83
C VAL A 7 -20.36 -11.11 5.96
N LYS A 8 -20.95 -10.78 7.12
CA LYS A 8 -21.36 -9.40 7.40
C LYS A 8 -20.11 -8.52 7.48
N PRO A 9 -20.06 -7.38 6.79
CA PRO A 9 -18.90 -6.50 6.82
C PRO A 9 -18.65 -5.98 8.24
N SER A 10 -17.38 -5.89 8.63
CA SER A 10 -16.96 -5.35 9.93
C SER A 10 -17.32 -3.86 10.05
N SER A 11 -17.43 -3.34 11.27
CA SER A 11 -17.71 -1.90 11.51
C SER A 11 -16.65 -0.97 10.91
N HIS A 12 -15.43 -1.47 10.69
CA HIS A 12 -14.36 -0.75 10.02
C HIS A 12 -14.59 -0.68 8.50
N ALA A 13 -14.98 -1.80 7.87
CA ALA A 13 -15.34 -1.83 6.44
C ALA A 13 -16.56 -0.95 6.13
N VAL A 14 -17.56 -0.92 7.03
CA VAL A 14 -18.73 -0.03 6.88
C VAL A 14 -18.35 1.46 6.99
N ARG A 15 -17.37 1.81 7.83
CA ARG A 15 -16.87 3.19 7.92
C ARG A 15 -16.09 3.61 6.67
N GLN A 16 -15.28 2.70 6.10
CA GLN A 16 -14.54 2.97 4.87
C GLN A 16 -15.47 3.18 3.65
N ASN A 17 -16.65 2.54 3.63
CA ASN A 17 -17.68 2.79 2.61
C ASN A 17 -18.29 4.20 2.65
N LEU A 18 -18.04 4.99 3.69
CA LEU A 18 -18.55 6.35 3.84
C LEU A 18 -17.48 7.42 3.53
N ILE A 19 -16.23 7.00 3.34
CA ILE A 19 -15.11 7.90 3.05
C ILE A 19 -15.01 8.01 1.52
N GLU A 20 -14.83 9.23 1.01
CA GLU A 20 -14.54 9.45 -0.40
C GLU A 20 -13.28 8.67 -0.80
N PRO A 21 -13.28 7.94 -1.93
CA PRO A 21 -12.21 6.99 -2.25
C PRO A 21 -10.83 7.65 -2.31
N LEU A 22 -10.74 8.90 -2.79
CA LEU A 22 -9.48 9.65 -2.85
C LEU A 22 -8.97 10.08 -1.48
N ASP A 23 -9.86 10.32 -0.51
CA ASP A 23 -9.48 10.58 0.88
C ASP A 23 -8.93 9.32 1.55
N LEU A 24 -9.46 8.14 1.19
CA LEU A 24 -8.95 6.87 1.69
C LEU A 24 -7.50 6.61 1.23
N PHE A 25 -7.14 6.93 -0.02
CA PHE A 25 -5.74 6.89 -0.46
C PHE A 25 -4.85 7.81 0.38
N ARG A 26 -5.30 9.04 0.68
CA ARG A 26 -4.54 9.98 1.53
C ARG A 26 -4.39 9.47 2.97
N GLU A 27 -5.42 8.86 3.52
CA GLU A 27 -5.35 8.22 4.83
C GLU A 27 -4.37 7.04 4.84
N ASP A 28 -4.37 6.22 3.79
CA ASP A 28 -3.43 5.12 3.61
C ASP A 28 -1.99 5.65 3.49
N HIS A 29 -1.72 6.67 2.68
CA HIS A 29 -0.40 7.30 2.60
C HIS A 29 0.06 7.84 3.96
N ALA A 30 -0.79 8.60 4.66
CA ALA A 30 -0.45 9.14 5.98
C ALA A 30 -0.16 8.04 7.01
N ARG A 31 -0.83 6.89 6.90
CA ARG A 31 -0.58 5.70 7.72
C ARG A 31 0.75 5.05 7.35
N HIS A 32 1.00 4.85 6.07
CA HIS A 32 2.25 4.26 5.55
C HIS A 32 3.46 5.09 5.97
N MET A 33 3.38 6.42 5.91
CA MET A 33 4.47 7.30 6.34
C MET A 33 4.79 7.14 7.83
N LYS A 34 3.77 7.03 8.69
CA LYS A 34 3.98 6.78 10.13
C LYS A 34 4.65 5.43 10.39
N ILE A 35 4.27 4.40 9.63
CA ILE A 35 4.88 3.06 9.73
C ILE A 35 6.34 3.13 9.28
N CYS A 36 6.62 3.74 8.14
CA CYS A 36 7.99 3.95 7.63
C CYS A 36 8.86 4.73 8.63
N ASP A 37 8.34 5.80 9.23
CA ASP A 37 9.07 6.59 10.23
C ASP A 37 9.43 5.73 11.44
N ALA A 38 8.46 4.97 11.98
CA ALA A 38 8.69 4.08 13.11
C ALA A 38 9.72 2.98 12.77
N LEU A 39 9.62 2.38 11.59
CA LEU A 39 10.55 1.35 11.13
C LEU A 39 11.98 1.89 11.00
N VAL A 40 12.14 3.09 10.42
CA VAL A 40 13.46 3.71 10.23
C VAL A 40 14.07 4.16 11.55
N GLU A 41 13.27 4.71 12.47
CA GLU A 41 13.73 5.19 13.78
C GLU A 41 14.35 4.06 14.62
N ARG A 42 13.75 2.86 14.59
CA ARG A 42 14.15 1.71 15.42
C ARG A 42 14.82 0.59 14.63
N VAL A 43 15.26 0.85 13.39
CA VAL A 43 15.67 -0.19 12.44
C VAL A 43 16.82 -1.08 12.94
N GLU A 44 17.76 -0.54 13.73
CA GLU A 44 18.89 -1.29 14.29
C GLU A 44 18.45 -2.28 15.39
N ASP A 45 17.60 -1.83 16.31
CA ASP A 45 17.01 -2.66 17.38
C ASP A 45 16.09 -3.73 16.80
N PHE A 46 15.32 -3.31 15.80
CA PHE A 46 14.41 -4.15 15.03
C PHE A 46 15.15 -5.27 14.30
N ALA A 47 16.21 -4.95 13.56
CA ALA A 47 17.03 -5.93 12.84
C ALA A 47 17.79 -6.89 13.77
N SER A 48 17.97 -6.50 15.03
CA SER A 48 18.54 -7.36 16.08
C SER A 48 17.51 -8.29 16.74
N GLY A 49 16.22 -8.18 16.39
CA GLY A 49 15.14 -8.99 16.94
C GLY A 49 14.59 -8.53 18.29
N ASN A 50 14.91 -7.31 18.73
CA ASN A 50 14.53 -6.80 20.05
C ASN A 50 13.17 -6.07 20.08
N GLU A 51 12.43 -6.04 18.96
CA GLU A 51 11.18 -5.28 18.81
C GLU A 51 10.01 -6.16 18.32
N PRO A 52 9.51 -7.11 19.13
CA PRO A 52 8.52 -8.10 18.68
C PRO A 52 7.17 -7.48 18.25
N ALA A 53 6.74 -6.39 18.90
CA ALA A 53 5.52 -5.70 18.51
C ALA A 53 5.67 -4.99 17.14
N MET A 54 6.82 -4.35 16.91
CA MET A 54 7.12 -3.73 15.63
C MET A 54 7.24 -4.78 14.53
N LEU A 55 7.79 -5.96 14.83
CA LEU A 55 7.91 -7.07 13.88
C LEU A 55 6.55 -7.52 13.36
N LEU A 56 5.59 -7.75 14.26
CA LEU A 56 4.23 -8.11 13.88
C LEU A 56 3.56 -7.00 13.06
N SER A 57 3.75 -5.73 13.45
CA SER A 57 3.22 -4.59 12.71
C SER A 57 3.82 -4.48 11.31
N ALA A 58 5.14 -4.67 11.18
CA ALA A 58 5.85 -4.64 9.90
C ALA A 58 5.37 -5.76 8.99
N MET A 59 5.23 -6.98 9.51
CA MET A 59 4.73 -8.12 8.75
C MET A 59 3.30 -7.88 8.26
N SER A 60 2.41 -7.37 9.11
CA SER A 60 1.04 -7.00 8.73
C SER A 60 1.04 -5.94 7.62
N PHE A 61 1.87 -4.91 7.76
CA PHE A 61 1.99 -3.84 6.77
C PHE A 61 2.42 -4.39 5.40
N PHE A 62 3.54 -5.12 5.35
CA PHE A 62 4.12 -5.61 4.09
C PHE A 62 3.32 -6.75 3.45
N ARG A 63 2.59 -7.56 4.24
CA ARG A 63 1.78 -8.67 3.69
C ARG A 63 0.36 -8.29 3.32
N ASP A 64 -0.25 -7.35 4.05
CA ASP A 64 -1.69 -7.15 3.99
C ASP A 64 -2.13 -5.73 3.63
N GLU A 65 -1.47 -4.71 4.18
CA GLU A 65 -1.85 -3.30 3.96
C GLU A 65 -1.30 -2.78 2.65
N LEU A 66 0.03 -2.86 2.46
CA LEU A 66 0.71 -2.34 1.27
C LEU A 66 0.23 -3.02 -0.02
N PRO A 67 0.15 -4.37 -0.14
CA PRO A 67 -0.33 -5.00 -1.37
C PRO A 67 -1.77 -4.65 -1.71
N ARG A 68 -2.61 -4.39 -0.69
CA ARG A 68 -4.01 -4.02 -0.90
C ARG A 68 -4.14 -2.61 -1.46
N HIS A 69 -3.33 -1.68 -0.95
CA HIS A 69 -3.23 -0.32 -1.46
C HIS A 69 -2.73 -0.30 -2.91
N ILE A 70 -1.64 -1.00 -3.21
CA ILE A 70 -1.13 -1.14 -4.59
C ILE A 70 -2.20 -1.71 -5.52
N ARG A 71 -3.00 -2.68 -5.06
CA ARG A 71 -4.14 -3.19 -5.86
C ARG A 71 -5.26 -2.17 -6.04
N ASP A 72 -5.50 -1.29 -5.08
CA ASP A 72 -6.46 -0.19 -5.26
C ASP A 72 -6.00 0.78 -6.37
N GLU A 73 -4.69 1.00 -6.50
CA GLU A 73 -4.10 1.72 -7.62
C GLU A 73 -4.17 0.95 -8.94
N GLU A 74 -3.51 -0.21 -9.01
CA GLU A 74 -3.25 -0.96 -10.24
C GLU A 74 -4.51 -1.50 -10.90
N ASP A 75 -5.42 -2.04 -10.08
CA ASP A 75 -6.62 -2.71 -10.57
C ASP A 75 -7.82 -1.74 -10.61
N SER A 76 -7.70 -0.49 -10.14
CA SER A 76 -8.83 0.45 -10.11
C SER A 76 -8.48 1.90 -10.44
N LEU A 77 -7.73 2.61 -9.61
CA LEU A 77 -7.49 4.04 -9.83
C LEU A 77 -6.80 4.30 -11.17
N PHE A 78 -5.68 3.62 -11.46
CA PHE A 78 -4.94 3.83 -12.70
C PHE A 78 -5.76 3.46 -13.95
N PRO A 79 -6.45 2.30 -14.02
CA PRO A 79 -7.34 2.00 -15.13
C PRO A 79 -8.42 3.05 -15.38
N LEU A 80 -9.03 3.62 -14.32
CA LEU A 80 -10.03 4.67 -14.45
C LEU A 80 -9.43 5.95 -15.06
N LEU A 81 -8.27 6.37 -14.59
CA LEU A 81 -7.54 7.51 -15.19
C LEU A 81 -7.15 7.20 -16.65
N GLU A 82 -6.79 5.96 -16.98
CA GLU A 82 -6.39 5.61 -18.34
C GLU A 82 -7.55 5.59 -19.34
N ARG A 83 -8.82 5.61 -18.88
CA ARG A 83 -10.03 5.65 -19.74
C ARG A 83 -10.21 6.99 -20.45
N HIS A 84 -9.75 8.11 -19.90
CA HIS A 84 -9.95 9.39 -20.57
C HIS A 84 -8.78 9.68 -21.54
N GLU A 85 -9.11 10.15 -22.74
CA GLU A 85 -8.10 10.39 -23.79
C GLU A 85 -7.49 11.79 -23.67
N ASP A 86 -8.22 12.72 -23.06
CA ASP A 86 -7.81 14.11 -22.79
C ASP A 86 -6.73 14.21 -21.69
N TYR A 87 -6.44 13.10 -21.03
CA TYR A 87 -5.30 12.90 -20.13
C TYR A 87 -4.01 13.07 -20.92
N ALA A 88 -3.57 14.31 -20.97
CA ALA A 88 -2.39 14.72 -21.70
C ALA A 88 -1.21 13.73 -21.44
N PRO A 89 -0.39 13.41 -22.46
CA PRO A 89 0.58 12.30 -22.47
C PRO A 89 1.47 12.15 -21.22
N GLN A 90 1.63 13.20 -20.42
CA GLN A 90 2.31 13.21 -19.13
C GLN A 90 1.73 12.26 -18.08
N ILE A 91 0.40 12.16 -17.89
CA ILE A 91 -0.18 11.31 -16.83
C ILE A 91 0.07 9.82 -17.11
N ARG A 92 -0.03 9.39 -18.37
CA ARG A 92 0.30 8.00 -18.76
C ARG A 92 1.77 7.68 -18.50
N LYS A 93 2.65 8.66 -18.66
CA LYS A 93 4.08 8.51 -18.29
C LYS A 93 4.26 8.41 -16.78
N VAL A 94 3.52 9.20 -15.99
CA VAL A 94 3.53 9.13 -14.53
C VAL A 94 3.02 7.77 -14.05
N ILE A 95 1.83 7.34 -14.48
CA ILE A 95 1.29 6.01 -14.14
C ILE A 95 2.28 4.91 -14.52
N LYS A 96 2.83 4.94 -15.74
CA LYS A 96 3.84 3.96 -16.16
C LYS A 96 5.10 3.96 -15.27
N GLN A 97 5.49 5.12 -14.75
CA GLN A 97 6.62 5.22 -13.83
C GLN A 97 6.27 4.66 -12.46
N LEU A 98 5.09 4.98 -11.92
CA LEU A 98 4.60 4.45 -10.64
C LEU A 98 4.48 2.92 -10.67
N ARG A 99 3.95 2.34 -11.75
CA ARG A 99 3.90 0.88 -11.94
C ARG A 99 5.28 0.22 -11.86
N LYS A 100 6.31 0.86 -12.44
CA LYS A 100 7.69 0.35 -12.36
C LYS A 100 8.28 0.47 -10.95
N GLU A 101 7.87 1.50 -10.21
CA GLU A 101 8.26 1.65 -8.81
C GLU A 101 7.62 0.56 -7.95
N HIS A 102 6.35 0.21 -8.19
CA HIS A 102 5.71 -0.97 -7.57
C HIS A 102 6.44 -2.27 -7.88
N GLU A 103 6.81 -2.51 -9.15
CA GLU A 103 7.59 -3.70 -9.54
C GLU A 103 8.95 -3.76 -8.82
N PHE A 104 9.64 -2.63 -8.69
CA PHE A 104 10.92 -2.56 -7.98
C PHE A 104 10.76 -2.78 -6.46
N ASP A 105 9.71 -2.20 -5.88
CA ASP A 105 9.43 -2.32 -4.46
C ASP A 105 8.99 -3.75 -4.09
N ASP A 106 8.31 -4.48 -4.98
CA ASP A 106 7.90 -5.87 -4.75
C ASP A 106 9.11 -6.80 -4.49
N ASP A 107 10.17 -6.68 -5.29
CA ASP A 107 11.43 -7.40 -5.07
C ASP A 107 12.03 -7.07 -3.70
N LEU A 108 12.05 -5.79 -3.34
CA LEU A 108 12.61 -5.30 -2.08
C LEU A 108 11.78 -5.79 -0.87
N VAL A 109 10.46 -5.74 -0.98
CA VAL A 109 9.51 -6.22 0.03
C VAL A 109 9.65 -7.72 0.25
N SER A 110 9.85 -8.50 -0.82
CA SER A 110 10.11 -9.94 -0.72
C SER A 110 11.35 -10.25 0.14
N PHE A 111 12.45 -9.53 -0.08
CA PHE A 111 13.66 -9.67 0.76
C PHE A 111 13.42 -9.25 2.21
N ILE A 112 12.69 -8.15 2.44
CA ILE A 112 12.34 -7.70 3.79
C ILE A 112 11.51 -8.78 4.51
N LEU A 113 10.44 -9.28 3.88
CA LEU A 113 9.56 -10.30 4.46
C LEU A 113 10.32 -11.58 4.83
N SER A 114 11.25 -12.03 3.98
CA SER A 114 12.10 -13.18 4.30
C SER A 114 12.92 -12.96 5.57
N ASP A 115 13.50 -11.77 5.76
CA ASP A 115 14.25 -11.44 6.98
C ASP A 115 13.31 -11.32 8.20
N LEU A 116 12.12 -10.72 8.03
CA LEU A 116 11.13 -10.66 9.11
C LEU A 116 10.68 -12.05 9.59
N GLU A 117 10.53 -13.01 8.68
CA GLU A 117 10.18 -14.39 9.01
C GLU A 117 11.26 -15.14 9.79
N VAL A 118 12.54 -14.83 9.56
CA VAL A 118 13.65 -15.37 10.35
C VAL A 118 13.57 -14.83 11.78
N LEU A 119 13.40 -13.51 11.91
CA LEU A 119 13.24 -12.85 13.21
C LEU A 119 12.01 -13.37 13.96
N ALA A 120 10.89 -13.59 13.26
CA ALA A 120 9.64 -14.06 13.86
C ALA A 120 9.74 -15.49 14.43
N ARG A 121 10.69 -16.29 13.92
CA ARG A 121 11.04 -17.61 14.45
C ARG A 121 12.01 -17.55 15.65
N GLY A 122 12.41 -16.35 16.08
CA GLY A 122 13.37 -16.14 17.16
C GLY A 122 14.82 -16.38 16.75
N HIS A 123 15.11 -16.40 15.44
CA HIS A 123 16.46 -16.56 14.92
C HIS A 123 17.10 -15.20 14.62
N SER A 124 18.42 -15.12 14.78
CA SER A 124 19.19 -13.94 14.37
C SER A 124 19.42 -13.93 12.86
N LEU A 125 19.42 -12.73 12.26
CA LEU A 125 19.74 -12.57 10.85
C LEU A 125 21.24 -12.82 10.59
N PRO A 126 21.60 -13.54 9.51
CA PRO A 126 23.00 -13.66 9.09
C PRO A 126 23.63 -12.33 8.70
N ASN A 127 22.81 -11.39 8.20
CA ASN A 127 23.25 -10.05 7.83
C ASN A 127 22.16 -9.02 8.21
N PRO A 128 22.12 -8.57 9.49
CA PRO A 128 21.15 -7.56 9.94
C PRO A 128 21.27 -6.24 9.18
N THR A 129 22.49 -5.88 8.76
CA THR A 129 22.75 -4.65 7.99
C THR A 129 22.00 -4.64 6.66
N ARG A 130 21.78 -5.80 6.01
CA ARG A 130 20.96 -5.87 4.79
C ARG A 130 19.52 -5.44 5.06
N LEU A 131 18.91 -5.92 6.14
CA LEU A 131 17.55 -5.52 6.51
C LEU A 131 17.48 -4.01 6.78
N VAL A 132 18.47 -3.45 7.47
CA VAL A 132 18.57 -2.00 7.71
C VAL A 132 18.61 -1.21 6.40
N ILE A 133 19.47 -1.62 5.46
CA ILE A 133 19.58 -0.97 4.14
C ILE A 133 18.26 -1.07 3.38
N ASN A 134 17.65 -2.25 3.36
CA ASN A 134 16.41 -2.50 2.62
C ASN A 134 15.23 -1.70 3.19
N ILE A 135 15.05 -1.66 4.52
CA ILE A 135 13.99 -0.87 5.16
C ILE A 135 14.16 0.62 4.87
N ARG A 136 15.39 1.14 4.91
CA ARG A 136 15.67 2.54 4.57
C ARG A 136 15.40 2.84 3.10
N ALA A 137 15.85 1.97 2.20
CA ALA A 137 15.64 2.11 0.76
C ALA A 137 14.15 2.09 0.40
N PHE A 138 13.40 1.12 0.94
CA PHE A 138 11.96 1.00 0.76
C PHE A 138 11.24 2.24 1.31
N SER A 139 11.53 2.63 2.55
CA SER A 139 10.84 3.77 3.19
C SER A 139 11.08 5.08 2.45
N GLU A 140 12.26 5.27 1.88
CA GLU A 140 12.60 6.45 1.07
C GLU A 140 11.96 6.37 -0.32
N GLY A 141 11.86 5.18 -0.92
CA GLY A 141 11.10 4.89 -2.14
C GLY A 141 9.63 5.23 -1.99
N LEU A 142 8.96 4.61 -1.02
CA LEU A 142 7.53 4.81 -0.75
C LEU A 142 7.20 6.28 -0.46
N ARG A 143 8.08 7.00 0.24
CA ARG A 143 7.90 8.43 0.52
C ARG A 143 7.84 9.27 -0.76
N ARG A 144 8.74 9.01 -1.70
CA ARG A 144 8.74 9.70 -3.01
C ARG A 144 7.54 9.28 -3.84
N HIS A 145 7.18 8.00 -3.80
CA HIS A 145 6.03 7.45 -4.50
C HIS A 145 4.72 8.12 -4.06
N SER A 146 4.37 8.05 -2.78
CA SER A 146 3.15 8.66 -2.25
C SER A 146 3.13 10.18 -2.46
N ASN A 147 4.28 10.87 -2.41
CA ASN A 147 4.34 12.30 -2.75
C ASN A 147 3.95 12.58 -4.21
N TRP A 148 4.37 11.76 -5.16
CA TRP A 148 3.96 11.90 -6.57
C TRP A 148 2.46 11.67 -6.72
N GLU A 149 1.92 10.67 -6.04
CA GLU A 149 0.50 10.38 -6.10
C GLU A 149 -0.34 11.51 -5.49
N GLU A 150 0.05 12.01 -4.31
CA GLU A 150 -0.67 13.10 -3.66
C GLU A 150 -0.60 14.43 -4.41
N ALA A 151 0.55 14.73 -5.04
CA ALA A 151 0.78 16.00 -5.73
C ALA A 151 0.26 16.00 -7.17
N VAL A 152 0.12 14.83 -7.80
CA VAL A 152 -0.21 14.72 -9.23
C VAL A 152 -1.38 13.78 -9.49
N VAL A 153 -1.30 12.52 -9.06
CA VAL A 153 -2.30 11.51 -9.41
C VAL A 153 -3.66 11.81 -8.79
N LEU A 154 -3.71 12.00 -7.46
CA LEU A 154 -4.97 12.22 -6.75
C LEU A 154 -5.66 13.55 -7.14
N PRO A 155 -4.96 14.67 -7.34
CA PRO A 155 -5.58 15.89 -7.87
C PRO A 155 -6.17 15.70 -9.28
N LEU A 156 -5.48 14.95 -10.15
CA LEU A 156 -6.00 14.63 -11.48
C LEU A 156 -7.20 13.67 -11.39
N ALA A 157 -7.16 12.68 -10.50
CA ALA A 157 -8.31 11.82 -10.23
C ALA A 157 -9.52 12.63 -9.75
N ASP A 158 -9.31 13.62 -8.88
CA ASP A 158 -10.40 14.45 -8.39
C ASP A 158 -11.03 15.31 -9.49
N GLN A 159 -10.20 15.87 -10.37
CA GLN A 159 -10.61 16.73 -11.48
C GLN A 159 -11.38 15.97 -12.58
N TYR A 160 -10.95 14.75 -12.91
CA TYR A 160 -11.40 14.06 -14.13
C TYR A 160 -12.36 12.90 -13.88
N LEU A 161 -12.27 12.23 -12.72
CA LEU A 161 -13.20 11.14 -12.44
C LEU A 161 -14.60 11.71 -12.18
N SER A 162 -15.56 11.23 -12.95
CA SER A 162 -16.98 11.47 -12.71
C SER A 162 -17.41 10.90 -11.36
N ARG A 163 -18.59 11.32 -10.90
CA ARG A 163 -19.17 10.79 -9.66
C ARG A 163 -19.37 9.27 -9.75
N GLU A 164 -19.80 8.80 -10.91
CA GLU A 164 -20.04 7.38 -11.19
C GLU A 164 -18.74 6.58 -11.10
N GLU A 165 -17.64 7.10 -11.65
CA GLU A 165 -16.31 6.46 -11.56
C GLU A 165 -15.73 6.49 -10.14
N LYS A 166 -15.96 7.57 -9.37
CA LYS A 166 -15.60 7.60 -7.94
C LYS A 166 -16.37 6.55 -7.15
N LEU A 167 -17.66 6.33 -7.45
CA LEU A 167 -18.45 5.25 -6.84
C LEU A 167 -17.96 3.85 -7.28
N GLU A 168 -17.58 3.66 -8.54
CA GLU A 168 -16.94 2.43 -9.03
C GLU A 168 -15.65 2.13 -8.25
N LEU A 169 -14.78 3.13 -8.11
CA LEU A 169 -13.54 3.04 -7.34
C LEU A 169 -13.81 2.66 -5.88
N GLN A 170 -14.72 3.36 -5.20
CA GLN A 170 -15.09 3.09 -3.82
C GLN A 170 -15.63 1.66 -3.64
N SER A 171 -16.49 1.20 -4.55
CA SER A 171 -17.04 -0.17 -4.51
C SER A 171 -15.95 -1.23 -4.66
N ASN A 172 -15.00 -1.02 -5.58
CA ASN A 172 -13.88 -1.95 -5.80
C ASN A 172 -12.96 -2.01 -4.58
N MET A 173 -12.61 -0.85 -4.02
CA MET A 173 -11.82 -0.74 -2.79
C MET A 173 -12.51 -1.47 -1.62
N ALA A 174 -13.80 -1.24 -1.43
CA ALA A 174 -14.60 -1.90 -0.40
C ALA A 174 -14.63 -3.43 -0.56
N ALA A 175 -14.80 -3.91 -1.78
CA ALA A 175 -14.83 -5.33 -2.09
C ALA A 175 -13.50 -6.01 -1.72
N ARG A 176 -12.35 -5.40 -2.02
CA ARG A 176 -11.02 -5.92 -1.62
C ARG A 176 -10.85 -6.03 -0.11
N ARG A 177 -11.51 -5.18 0.67
CA ARG A 177 -11.42 -5.17 2.13
C ARG A 177 -12.31 -6.23 2.80
N ILE A 178 -13.30 -6.76 2.07
CA ILE A 178 -14.19 -7.84 2.54
C ILE A 178 -13.69 -9.22 2.05
N ALA A 179 -13.01 -9.26 0.90
CA ALA A 179 -12.41 -10.49 0.38
C ALA A 179 -11.25 -10.96 1.29
N PRO A 180 -11.12 -12.27 1.54
CA PRO A 180 -9.91 -12.81 2.18
C PRO A 180 -8.71 -12.60 1.24
N ASN A 181 -7.58 -12.16 1.82
CA ASN A 181 -6.27 -12.10 1.14
C ASN A 181 -5.83 -13.48 0.64
#